data_AF-A0AA35RKB3-F1
#
_entry.id   AF-A0AA35RKB3-F1
#
_cell.length_a   1.000
_cell.length_b   1.000
_cell.length_c   1.000
_cell.angle_alpha   90.00
_cell.angle_beta   90.00
_cell.angle_gamma   90.00
#
_symmetry.space_group_name_H-M   'P 1'
#
loop_
_entity.id
_entity.type
_entity.pdbx_description
1 polymer ?
#
loop_
_entity_poly.entity_id
_entity_poly.type
_entity_poly.pdbx_seq_one_letter_code
_entity_poly.pdbx_strand_id
1 'polypeptide(L)'
;MALHSLVPLFLSSVVLPLAPTDSLHVCDSPIFCYGELLASVQNASVFNDSKEFVDRPLTASPDEVLAAFEELPDHHNVTALREFVDQWTLEAGSDLETWDPPDWVPRPNFIERIKDEKLKEWALDINSIWRQLGRQVSPAVPENADRHSLIFLPNPFIVPGGRFRETYYWDTYWMVEGLLLCGMNDTARGMIENLAYLVHKYGLVPNGGRQYYTRRSQPPLLTQMVELFYNRTENTTFLHNLLPALVTEYNFWVNNRSIPFFGPAYTAPTDTPRPEAYREDLAVAERVTSDNRPALYKNLASGAESGWDFSTRWLAHSGPDTGQLSSISTSTIVAVDLSAILCSNEAALARLFTAVGNRSGASYFINRTIERSSSFDGMFWNETLSLWRDLRLNLSLNGRRGTR
;
A
#
# COMPACT_ATOMS: atom_id res chain seq x y z
N MET A 1 55.83 2.57 -49.67
CA MET A 1 54.61 2.16 -50.38
C MET A 1 54.41 0.68 -50.12
N ALA A 2 53.69 0.35 -49.04
CA ALA A 2 53.40 -1.03 -48.64
C ALA A 2 52.06 -1.04 -47.90
N LEU A 3 51.14 -1.86 -48.39
CA LEU A 3 49.77 -2.04 -47.89
C LEU A 3 49.78 -2.66 -46.48
N HIS A 4 49.01 -2.09 -45.54
CA HIS A 4 48.60 -2.78 -44.31
C HIS A 4 47.31 -3.57 -44.57
N SER A 5 47.39 -4.89 -44.34
CA SER A 5 46.26 -5.82 -44.34
C SER A 5 45.58 -5.79 -42.97
N LEU A 6 44.27 -5.53 -42.96
CA LEU A 6 43.40 -5.59 -41.77
C LEU A 6 42.85 -7.02 -41.64
N VAL A 7 43.13 -7.68 -40.51
CA VAL A 7 42.46 -8.91 -40.08
C VAL A 7 41.38 -8.52 -39.07
N PRO A 8 40.10 -8.89 -39.24
CA PRO A 8 39.07 -8.63 -38.25
C PRO A 8 39.10 -9.71 -37.16
N LEU A 9 39.24 -9.29 -35.90
CA LEU A 9 38.99 -10.15 -34.74
C LEU A 9 37.48 -10.36 -34.58
N PHE A 10 37.03 -11.60 -34.75
CA PHE A 10 35.70 -12.03 -34.29
C PHE A 10 35.74 -12.26 -32.77
N LEU A 11 35.15 -11.34 -32.01
CA LEU A 11 34.79 -11.57 -30.61
C LEU A 11 33.53 -12.43 -30.57
N SER A 12 33.70 -13.72 -30.26
CA SER A 12 32.61 -14.61 -29.87
C SER A 12 32.06 -14.14 -28.52
N SER A 13 30.85 -13.59 -28.52
CA SER A 13 30.09 -13.30 -27.32
C SER A 13 29.58 -14.62 -26.73
N VAL A 14 30.27 -15.11 -25.70
CA VAL A 14 29.75 -16.15 -24.82
C VAL A 14 28.55 -15.56 -24.09
N VAL A 15 27.34 -15.95 -24.50
CA VAL A 15 26.12 -15.69 -23.76
C VAL A 15 26.13 -16.61 -22.55
N LEU A 16 26.51 -16.07 -21.39
CA LEU A 16 26.25 -16.72 -20.11
C LEU A 16 24.74 -16.81 -19.90
N PRO A 17 24.20 -17.96 -19.47
CA PRO A 17 22.80 -18.06 -19.10
C PRO A 17 22.53 -17.09 -17.95
N LEU A 18 21.54 -16.21 -18.12
CA LEU A 18 20.96 -15.48 -17.00
C LEU A 18 20.51 -16.51 -15.95
N ALA A 19 20.96 -16.35 -14.71
CA ALA A 19 20.38 -17.08 -13.58
C ALA A 19 18.85 -16.91 -13.59
N PRO A 20 18.07 -17.87 -13.06
CA PRO A 20 16.65 -17.63 -12.81
C PRO A 20 16.56 -16.32 -12.04
N THR A 21 15.77 -15.38 -12.56
CA THR A 21 15.49 -14.15 -11.81
C THR A 21 14.73 -14.58 -10.56
N ASP A 22 15.30 -14.33 -9.37
CA ASP A 22 14.57 -14.54 -8.12
C ASP A 22 13.23 -13.81 -8.22
N SER A 23 12.14 -14.52 -7.95
CA SER A 23 10.79 -13.96 -7.98
C SER A 23 10.69 -12.73 -7.09
N LEU A 24 10.03 -11.70 -7.58
CA LEU A 24 9.85 -10.44 -6.88
C LEU A 24 8.67 -10.54 -5.89
N HIS A 25 8.96 -11.04 -4.69
CA HIS A 25 7.96 -11.16 -3.62
C HIS A 25 7.57 -9.81 -3.01
N VAL A 26 6.47 -9.78 -2.26
CA VAL A 26 5.98 -8.58 -1.56
C VAL A 26 6.72 -8.27 -0.27
N CYS A 27 7.47 -9.23 0.29
CA CYS A 27 8.40 -9.08 1.42
C CYS A 27 9.36 -10.29 1.50
N ASP A 28 10.27 -10.28 2.48
CA ASP A 28 11.32 -11.29 2.64
C ASP A 28 10.96 -12.47 3.57
N SER A 29 9.70 -12.56 4.02
CA SER A 29 9.25 -13.67 4.89
C SER A 29 8.87 -14.94 4.09
N PRO A 30 9.53 -16.09 4.34
CA PRO A 30 9.20 -17.37 3.70
C PRO A 30 7.95 -18.07 4.30
N ILE A 31 7.24 -17.40 5.22
CA ILE A 31 5.98 -17.89 5.80
C ILE A 31 4.83 -16.93 5.46
N PHE A 32 5.06 -15.62 5.61
CA PHE A 32 4.01 -14.62 5.41
C PHE A 32 3.93 -14.09 3.98
N CYS A 33 4.96 -14.28 3.15
CA CYS A 33 5.04 -13.65 1.81
C CYS A 33 5.27 -14.63 0.66
N TYR A 34 6.01 -15.70 0.90
CA TYR A 34 6.26 -16.76 -0.08
C TYR A 34 6.50 -18.08 0.65
N GLY A 35 6.93 -19.13 -0.06
CA GLY A 35 7.31 -20.41 0.53
C GLY A 35 6.22 -21.48 0.48
N GLU A 36 6.64 -22.72 0.72
CA GLU A 36 5.77 -23.89 0.59
C GLU A 36 4.70 -23.93 1.68
N LEU A 37 5.02 -23.53 2.92
CA LEU A 37 4.04 -23.47 4.00
C LEU A 37 2.86 -22.56 3.64
N LEU A 38 3.13 -21.35 3.14
CA LEU A 38 2.09 -20.44 2.67
C LEU A 38 1.28 -21.09 1.54
N ALA A 39 1.94 -21.62 0.52
CA ALA A 39 1.26 -22.21 -0.63
C ALA A 39 0.37 -23.40 -0.22
N SER A 40 0.85 -24.28 0.66
CA SER A 40 0.15 -25.46 1.13
C SER A 40 -1.09 -25.10 1.96
N VAL A 41 -0.95 -24.20 2.94
CA VAL A 41 -2.07 -23.74 3.77
C VAL A 41 -3.13 -23.03 2.92
N GLN A 42 -2.71 -22.17 1.99
CA GLN A 42 -3.61 -21.46 1.11
C GLN A 42 -4.33 -22.43 0.17
N ASN A 43 -3.61 -23.26 -0.58
CA ASN A 43 -4.20 -24.18 -1.57
C ASN A 43 -5.14 -25.22 -0.94
N ALA A 44 -4.83 -25.71 0.25
CA ALA A 44 -5.70 -26.65 0.98
C ALA A 44 -6.95 -25.99 1.57
N SER A 45 -7.08 -24.65 1.47
CA SER A 45 -8.23 -23.91 2.00
C SER A 45 -8.45 -24.15 3.49
N VAL A 46 -7.36 -24.20 4.27
CA VAL A 46 -7.40 -24.41 5.73
C VAL A 46 -8.29 -23.38 6.42
N PHE A 47 -8.31 -22.15 5.90
CA PHE A 47 -9.24 -21.10 6.29
C PHE A 47 -10.08 -20.63 5.09
N ASN A 48 -11.26 -20.10 5.38
CA ASN A 48 -12.16 -19.57 4.35
C ASN A 48 -11.66 -18.24 3.76
N ASP A 49 -10.94 -17.44 4.56
CA ASP A 49 -10.33 -16.16 4.16
C ASP A 49 -8.80 -16.34 4.07
N SER A 50 -8.21 -16.05 2.92
CA SER A 50 -6.76 -16.13 2.68
C SER A 50 -5.95 -15.24 3.65
N LYS A 51 -6.54 -14.16 4.18
CA LYS A 51 -5.87 -13.26 5.14
C LYS A 51 -5.72 -13.88 6.53
N GLU A 52 -6.55 -14.87 6.89
CA GLU A 52 -6.55 -15.44 8.24
C GLU A 52 -5.17 -16.02 8.58
N PHE A 53 -4.60 -16.87 7.73
CA PHE A 53 -3.29 -17.49 8.02
C PHE A 53 -2.15 -16.46 8.13
N VAL A 54 -2.07 -15.52 7.19
CA VAL A 54 -0.97 -14.53 7.16
C VAL A 54 -1.06 -13.50 8.28
N ASP A 55 -2.17 -13.42 9.02
CA ASP A 55 -2.36 -12.58 10.20
C ASP A 55 -2.05 -13.29 11.54
N ARG A 56 -1.74 -14.60 11.50
CA ARG A 56 -1.48 -15.39 12.71
C ARG A 56 -0.01 -15.28 13.13
N PRO A 57 0.28 -14.79 14.35
CA PRO A 57 1.64 -14.82 14.89
C PRO A 57 2.16 -16.24 15.04
N LEU A 58 3.47 -16.45 14.93
CA LEU A 58 4.11 -17.74 15.16
C LEU A 58 4.36 -17.96 16.66
N THR A 59 4.24 -19.21 17.12
CA THR A 59 4.57 -19.58 18.51
C THR A 59 6.07 -19.75 18.74
N ALA A 60 6.83 -19.97 17.65
CA ALA A 60 8.27 -20.20 17.63
C ALA A 60 8.96 -19.37 16.52
N SER A 61 10.28 -19.46 16.40
CA SER A 61 11.00 -18.78 15.30
C SER A 61 10.58 -19.33 13.92
N PRO A 62 10.68 -18.53 12.84
CA PRO A 62 10.36 -19.01 11.49
C PRO A 62 11.11 -20.30 11.11
N ASP A 63 12.38 -20.43 11.50
CA ASP A 63 13.19 -21.62 11.19
C ASP A 63 12.66 -22.88 11.90
N GLU A 64 12.26 -22.77 13.16
CA GLU A 64 11.66 -23.88 13.91
C GLU A 64 10.30 -24.30 13.32
N VAL A 65 9.47 -23.33 12.94
CA VAL A 65 8.18 -23.60 12.30
C VAL A 65 8.36 -24.27 10.95
N LEU A 66 9.30 -23.80 10.12
CA LEU A 66 9.58 -24.40 8.81
C LEU A 66 10.17 -25.80 8.95
N ALA A 67 11.09 -26.02 9.90
CA ALA A 67 11.62 -27.36 10.17
C ALA A 67 10.52 -28.33 10.63
N ALA A 68 9.58 -27.87 11.47
CA ALA A 68 8.44 -28.68 11.86
C ALA A 68 7.46 -28.95 10.71
N PHE A 69 7.33 -28.00 9.77
CA PHE A 69 6.52 -28.16 8.56
C PHE A 69 7.11 -29.22 7.63
N GLU A 70 8.43 -29.24 7.44
CA GLU A 70 9.12 -30.25 6.61
C GLU A 70 8.93 -31.70 7.09
N GLU A 71 8.68 -31.89 8.40
CA GLU A 71 8.42 -33.21 8.99
C GLU A 71 6.95 -33.64 8.84
N LEU A 72 6.07 -32.81 8.27
CA LEU A 72 4.69 -33.21 8.00
C LEU A 72 4.64 -34.27 6.89
N PRO A 73 3.98 -35.43 7.11
CA PRO A 73 3.95 -36.50 6.11
C PRO A 73 3.27 -36.13 4.79
N ASP A 74 2.31 -35.18 4.83
CA ASP A 74 1.53 -34.76 3.67
C ASP A 74 1.18 -33.26 3.76
N HIS A 75 1.81 -32.46 2.89
CA HIS A 75 1.61 -31.02 2.79
C HIS A 75 0.32 -30.62 2.07
N HIS A 76 -0.51 -31.58 1.62
CA HIS A 76 -1.78 -31.31 0.94
C HIS A 76 -2.99 -31.72 1.78
N ASN A 77 -2.78 -32.44 2.88
CA ASN A 77 -3.87 -32.88 3.75
C ASN A 77 -4.37 -31.71 4.62
N VAL A 78 -5.60 -31.25 4.36
CA VAL A 78 -6.21 -30.11 5.06
C VAL A 78 -6.29 -30.31 6.58
N THR A 79 -6.54 -31.54 7.07
CA THR A 79 -6.61 -31.82 8.51
C THR A 79 -5.23 -31.72 9.15
N ALA A 80 -4.21 -32.33 8.55
CA ALA A 80 -2.84 -32.26 9.05
C ALA A 80 -2.30 -30.82 9.04
N LEU A 81 -2.57 -30.06 7.96
CA LEU A 81 -2.21 -28.65 7.87
C LEU A 81 -2.96 -27.80 8.91
N ARG A 82 -4.23 -28.10 9.20
CA ARG A 82 -4.99 -27.39 10.22
C ARG A 82 -4.40 -27.64 11.61
N GLU A 83 -4.13 -28.89 11.96
CA GLU A 83 -3.49 -29.25 13.23
C GLU A 83 -2.11 -28.60 13.37
N PHE A 84 -1.32 -28.60 12.30
CA PHE A 84 -0.04 -27.91 12.26
C PHE A 84 -0.18 -26.42 12.52
N VAL A 85 -1.07 -25.72 11.80
CA VAL A 85 -1.27 -24.29 11.97
C VAL A 85 -1.76 -23.97 13.39
N ASP A 86 -2.70 -24.75 13.92
CA ASP A 86 -3.23 -24.55 15.28
C ASP A 86 -2.15 -24.77 16.37
N GLN A 87 -1.13 -25.61 16.11
CA GLN A 87 0.01 -25.82 17.01
C GLN A 87 1.08 -24.72 16.92
N TRP A 88 1.41 -24.27 15.70
CA TRP A 88 2.57 -23.41 15.45
C TRP A 88 2.24 -21.93 15.30
N THR A 89 0.96 -21.57 15.40
CA THR A 89 0.51 -20.18 15.30
C THR A 89 -0.50 -19.82 16.40
N LEU A 90 -0.57 -18.53 16.73
CA LEU A 90 -1.58 -17.95 17.60
C LEU A 90 -2.79 -17.49 16.80
N GLU A 91 -3.87 -17.10 17.48
CA GLU A 91 -5.04 -16.54 16.81
C GLU A 91 -4.71 -15.24 16.07
N ALA A 92 -5.31 -15.05 14.90
CA ALA A 92 -5.11 -13.86 14.10
C ALA A 92 -5.61 -12.61 14.85
N GLY A 93 -4.74 -11.61 15.00
CA GLY A 93 -5.03 -10.40 15.79
C GLY A 93 -4.66 -10.49 17.27
N SER A 94 -4.12 -11.62 17.75
CA SER A 94 -3.55 -11.73 19.12
C SER A 94 -2.28 -10.88 19.32
N ASP A 95 -1.72 -10.32 18.23
CA ASP A 95 -0.61 -9.36 18.22
C ASP A 95 -1.04 -7.91 18.47
N LEU A 96 -2.32 -7.68 18.77
CA LEU A 96 -2.92 -6.38 19.08
C LEU A 96 -3.66 -6.43 20.41
N GLU A 97 -3.58 -5.32 21.13
CA GLU A 97 -4.35 -5.09 22.35
C GLU A 97 -5.44 -4.03 22.09
N THR A 98 -6.55 -4.13 22.82
CA THR A 98 -7.55 -3.06 22.81
C THR A 98 -6.99 -1.81 23.48
N TRP A 99 -7.35 -0.65 22.94
CA TRP A 99 -6.91 0.63 23.48
C TRP A 99 -8.09 1.60 23.50
N ASP A 100 -8.32 2.23 24.65
CA ASP A 100 -9.36 3.25 24.82
C ASP A 100 -8.71 4.64 24.68
N PRO A 101 -9.07 5.44 23.67
CA PRO A 101 -8.43 6.73 23.43
C PRO A 101 -8.63 7.71 24.61
N PRO A 102 -7.57 8.20 25.25
CA PRO A 102 -7.67 9.00 26.48
C PRO A 102 -8.19 10.41 26.24
N ASP A 103 -8.09 10.92 25.02
CA ASP A 103 -8.59 12.24 24.60
C ASP A 103 -10.01 12.17 24.01
N TRP A 104 -10.65 11.00 24.04
CA TRP A 104 -12.05 10.86 23.65
C TRP A 104 -12.97 11.55 24.64
N VAL A 105 -13.98 12.25 24.13
CA VAL A 105 -15.03 12.88 24.94
C VAL A 105 -16.42 12.41 24.47
N PRO A 106 -17.37 12.14 25.38
CA PRO A 106 -18.70 11.64 25.00
C PRO A 106 -19.48 12.59 24.08
N ARG A 107 -19.31 13.89 24.27
CA ARG A 107 -20.05 14.93 23.56
C ARG A 107 -19.08 16.00 23.04
N PRO A 108 -18.43 15.75 21.88
CA PRO A 108 -17.47 16.68 21.32
C PRO A 108 -18.14 17.98 20.83
N ASN A 109 -17.37 19.06 20.80
CA ASN A 109 -17.90 20.42 20.53
C ASN A 109 -18.66 20.55 19.21
N PHE A 110 -18.34 19.73 18.18
CA PHE A 110 -19.03 19.83 16.90
C PHE A 110 -20.51 19.43 16.97
N ILE A 111 -20.90 18.61 17.95
CA ILE A 111 -22.27 18.13 18.15
C ILE A 111 -23.26 19.28 18.31
N GLU A 112 -22.85 20.35 19.01
CA GLU A 112 -23.71 21.53 19.23
C GLU A 112 -24.02 22.32 17.95
N ARG A 113 -23.26 22.08 16.87
CA ARG A 113 -23.52 22.71 15.56
C ARG A 113 -24.60 21.98 14.76
N ILE A 114 -24.97 20.77 15.17
CA ILE A 114 -25.98 19.94 14.49
C ILE A 114 -27.36 20.28 15.05
N LYS A 115 -28.21 20.87 14.20
CA LYS A 115 -29.57 21.30 14.59
C LYS A 115 -30.59 20.17 14.61
N ASP A 116 -30.45 19.21 13.71
CA ASP A 116 -31.36 18.07 13.63
C ASP A 116 -31.02 17.05 14.73
N GLU A 117 -31.99 16.71 15.56
CA GLU A 117 -31.75 15.82 16.72
C GLU A 117 -31.39 14.39 16.31
N LYS A 118 -31.92 13.87 15.19
CA LYS A 118 -31.57 12.52 14.73
C LYS A 118 -30.15 12.48 14.20
N LEU A 119 -29.73 13.50 13.46
CA LEU A 119 -28.34 13.62 13.02
C LEU A 119 -27.39 13.84 14.20
N LYS A 120 -27.85 14.49 15.27
CA LYS A 120 -27.08 14.66 16.51
C LYS A 120 -26.86 13.32 17.22
N GLU A 121 -27.92 12.54 17.40
CA GLU A 121 -27.84 11.17 17.96
C GLU A 121 -26.90 10.30 17.11
N TRP A 122 -27.08 10.28 15.79
CA TRP A 122 -26.22 9.53 14.88
C TRP A 122 -24.74 9.95 14.96
N ALA A 123 -24.45 11.26 15.10
CA ALA A 123 -23.09 11.75 15.25
C ALA A 123 -22.46 11.34 16.60
N LEU A 124 -23.25 11.26 17.67
CA LEU A 124 -22.81 10.73 18.97
C LEU A 124 -22.52 9.22 18.88
N ASP A 125 -23.35 8.47 18.16
CA ASP A 125 -23.12 7.05 17.91
C ASP A 125 -21.80 6.85 17.15
N ILE A 126 -21.53 7.62 16.09
CA ILE A 126 -20.25 7.60 15.39
C ILE A 126 -19.08 7.92 16.33
N ASN A 127 -19.20 8.96 17.15
CA ASN A 127 -18.16 9.31 18.10
C ASN A 127 -17.86 8.15 19.08
N SER A 128 -18.87 7.36 19.46
CA SER A 128 -18.68 6.20 20.35
C SER A 128 -17.88 5.05 19.70
N ILE A 129 -17.86 4.96 18.37
CA ILE A 129 -17.18 3.89 17.62
C ILE A 129 -15.65 4.00 17.79
N TRP A 130 -15.09 5.19 17.98
CA TRP A 130 -13.63 5.37 18.16
C TRP A 130 -13.06 4.49 19.27
N ARG A 131 -13.80 4.34 20.39
CA ARG A 131 -13.38 3.48 21.52
C ARG A 131 -13.39 2.00 21.17
N GLN A 132 -14.24 1.58 20.25
CA GLN A 132 -14.35 0.18 19.82
C GLN A 132 -13.23 -0.21 18.86
N LEU A 133 -12.74 0.76 18.08
CA LEU A 133 -11.74 0.57 17.03
C LEU A 133 -10.31 0.93 17.48
N GLY A 134 -10.12 1.44 18.69
CA GLY A 134 -8.80 1.72 19.24
C GLY A 134 -7.97 0.45 19.49
N ARG A 135 -6.76 0.42 18.94
CA ARG A 135 -5.80 -0.67 19.09
C ARG A 135 -4.41 -0.13 19.43
N GLN A 136 -3.62 -0.95 20.09
CA GLN A 136 -2.18 -0.75 20.25
C GLN A 136 -1.45 -2.06 19.93
N VAL A 137 -0.22 -1.96 19.42
CA VAL A 137 0.60 -3.13 19.12
C VAL A 137 1.05 -3.78 20.43
N SER A 138 0.89 -5.11 20.54
CA SER A 138 1.35 -5.85 21.72
C SER A 138 2.89 -5.75 21.88
N PRO A 139 3.43 -5.66 23.10
CA PRO A 139 4.88 -5.66 23.35
C PRO A 139 5.61 -6.89 22.80
N ALA A 140 4.92 -8.02 22.59
CA ALA A 140 5.51 -9.22 21.99
C ALA A 140 6.02 -8.99 20.55
N VAL A 141 5.41 -8.06 19.81
CA VAL A 141 5.75 -7.78 18.40
C VAL A 141 7.17 -7.22 18.24
N PRO A 142 7.58 -6.13 18.93
CA PRO A 142 8.96 -5.67 18.85
C PRO A 142 9.97 -6.63 19.50
N GLU A 143 9.55 -7.48 20.46
CA GLU A 143 10.43 -8.48 21.08
C GLU A 143 10.77 -9.64 20.13
N ASN A 144 9.84 -10.06 19.27
CA ASN A 144 9.99 -11.21 18.36
C ASN A 144 9.49 -10.89 16.94
N ALA A 145 9.97 -9.80 16.35
CA ALA A 145 9.39 -9.24 15.12
C ALA A 145 9.33 -10.19 13.91
N ASP A 146 10.20 -11.19 13.86
CA ASP A 146 10.22 -12.24 12.84
C ASP A 146 9.03 -13.22 12.94
N ARG A 147 8.39 -13.32 14.11
CA ARG A 147 7.21 -14.16 14.38
C ARG A 147 5.88 -13.50 14.00
N HIS A 148 5.88 -12.23 13.63
CA HIS A 148 4.65 -11.47 13.40
C HIS A 148 4.63 -10.92 11.99
N SER A 149 3.53 -11.11 11.27
CA SER A 149 3.31 -10.28 10.08
C SER A 149 2.98 -8.84 10.45
N LEU A 150 2.44 -8.54 11.64
CA LEU A 150 2.17 -7.18 12.09
C LEU A 150 3.46 -6.40 12.28
N ILE A 151 3.49 -5.17 11.78
CA ILE A 151 4.60 -4.24 11.96
C ILE A 151 4.37 -3.45 13.24
N PHE A 152 5.40 -3.37 14.09
CA PHE A 152 5.39 -2.50 15.26
C PHE A 152 5.15 -1.04 14.90
N LEU A 153 4.27 -0.39 15.64
CA LEU A 153 3.99 1.05 15.59
C LEU A 153 4.14 1.65 16.99
N PRO A 154 4.81 2.82 17.14
CA PRO A 154 5.10 3.40 18.45
C PRO A 154 3.87 3.95 19.19
N ASN A 155 2.84 4.38 18.46
CA ASN A 155 1.63 4.95 19.05
C ASN A 155 0.42 4.02 18.84
N PRO A 156 -0.60 4.08 19.72
CA PRO A 156 -1.91 3.50 19.44
C PRO A 156 -2.57 4.12 18.21
N PHE A 157 -3.53 3.41 17.62
CA PHE A 157 -4.20 3.83 16.39
C PHE A 157 -5.64 3.31 16.33
N ILE A 158 -6.41 3.89 15.41
CA ILE A 158 -7.75 3.44 15.06
C ILE A 158 -7.68 2.53 13.82
N VAL A 159 -8.34 1.37 13.86
CA VAL A 159 -8.46 0.48 12.69
C VAL A 159 -9.74 0.73 11.89
N PRO A 160 -9.83 0.32 10.61
CA PRO A 160 -11.09 0.41 9.85
C PRO A 160 -12.22 -0.46 10.43
N GLY A 161 -11.89 -1.63 10.98
CA GLY A 161 -12.83 -2.55 11.61
C GLY A 161 -13.01 -3.88 10.88
N GLY A 162 -13.61 -4.85 11.57
CA GLY A 162 -13.84 -6.21 11.03
C GLY A 162 -12.54 -6.98 10.82
N ARG A 163 -12.31 -7.50 9.60
CA ARG A 163 -11.08 -8.23 9.22
C ARG A 163 -9.84 -7.32 9.09
N PHE A 164 -10.04 -6.01 9.02
CA PHE A 164 -8.98 -5.02 8.90
C PHE A 164 -8.51 -4.62 10.30
N ARG A 165 -7.47 -5.32 10.77
CA ARG A 165 -6.97 -5.24 12.15
C ARG A 165 -5.74 -4.36 12.28
N GLU A 166 -5.13 -3.97 11.17
CA GLU A 166 -3.96 -3.11 11.11
C GLU A 166 -4.33 -1.68 10.68
N THR A 167 -3.39 -0.75 10.83
CA THR A 167 -3.51 0.57 10.20
C THR A 167 -3.58 0.39 8.68
N TYR A 168 -4.45 1.14 8.01
CA TYR A 168 -4.49 1.28 6.55
C TYR A 168 -4.23 2.73 6.17
N TYR A 169 -3.42 2.95 5.15
CA TYR A 169 -2.83 4.26 4.90
C TYR A 169 -3.88 5.32 4.54
N TRP A 170 -4.58 5.18 3.41
CA TRP A 170 -5.48 6.25 2.96
C TRP A 170 -6.74 6.38 3.84
N ASP A 171 -7.20 5.29 4.48
CA ASP A 171 -8.29 5.29 5.46
C ASP A 171 -7.96 6.20 6.64
N THR A 172 -6.69 6.20 7.06
CA THR A 172 -6.20 7.04 8.16
C THR A 172 -6.43 8.53 7.90
N TYR A 173 -6.47 8.99 6.64
CA TYR A 173 -6.79 10.39 6.33
C TYR A 173 -8.16 10.79 6.87
N TRP A 174 -9.19 9.99 6.55
CA TRP A 174 -10.56 10.25 6.94
C TRP A 174 -10.76 10.08 8.45
N MET A 175 -10.05 9.13 9.06
CA MET A 175 -10.02 8.98 10.51
C MET A 175 -9.40 10.20 11.19
N VAL A 176 -8.26 10.70 10.69
CA VAL A 176 -7.62 11.91 11.22
C VAL A 176 -8.55 13.12 11.12
N GLU A 177 -9.24 13.32 10.00
CA GLU A 177 -10.24 14.39 9.89
C GLU A 177 -11.35 14.26 10.94
N GLY A 178 -11.90 13.06 11.10
CA GLY A 178 -12.95 12.77 12.09
C GLY A 178 -12.48 12.97 13.53
N LEU A 179 -11.28 12.50 13.87
CA LEU A 179 -10.67 12.63 15.19
C LEU A 179 -10.44 14.10 15.55
N LEU A 180 -9.88 14.89 14.62
CA LEU A 180 -9.69 16.34 14.81
C LEU A 180 -11.02 17.09 14.97
N LEU A 181 -12.08 16.65 14.28
CA LEU A 181 -13.43 17.18 14.47
C LEU A 181 -13.97 16.87 15.88
N CYS A 182 -13.66 15.68 16.41
CA CYS A 182 -14.01 15.23 17.76
C CYS A 182 -13.12 15.87 18.86
N GLY A 183 -12.07 16.59 18.49
CA GLY A 183 -11.10 17.17 19.43
C GLY A 183 -10.05 16.18 19.94
N MET A 184 -9.96 15.00 19.32
CA MET A 184 -9.02 13.93 19.66
C MET A 184 -7.66 14.17 19.00
N ASN A 185 -7.02 15.27 19.38
CA ASN A 185 -5.79 15.73 18.76
C ASN A 185 -4.59 14.81 19.06
N ASP A 186 -4.51 14.22 20.25
CA ASP A 186 -3.39 13.34 20.62
C ASP A 186 -3.47 12.01 19.87
N THR A 187 -4.67 11.45 19.75
CA THR A 187 -4.91 10.26 18.92
C THR A 187 -4.56 10.53 17.45
N ALA A 188 -5.04 11.64 16.89
CA ALA A 188 -4.73 12.01 15.50
C ALA A 188 -3.21 12.20 15.29
N ARG A 189 -2.53 12.89 16.22
CA ARG A 189 -1.07 13.09 16.18
C ARG A 189 -0.32 11.76 16.17
N GLY A 190 -0.66 10.85 17.09
CA GLY A 190 -0.02 9.55 17.22
C GLY A 190 -0.16 8.71 15.95
N MET A 191 -1.34 8.72 15.31
CA MET A 191 -1.57 8.03 14.04
C MET A 191 -0.71 8.61 12.90
N ILE A 192 -0.58 9.93 12.81
CA ILE A 192 0.28 10.56 11.78
C ILE A 192 1.76 10.24 12.03
N GLU A 193 2.21 10.28 13.29
CA GLU A 193 3.56 9.90 13.68
C GLU A 193 3.87 8.42 13.37
N ASN A 194 2.88 7.52 13.50
CA ASN A 194 3.01 6.12 13.08
C ASN A 194 3.28 5.99 11.58
N LEU A 195 2.58 6.75 10.74
CA LEU A 195 2.82 6.73 9.29
C LEU A 195 4.20 7.31 8.95
N ALA A 196 4.62 8.38 9.62
CA ALA A 196 5.97 8.92 9.46
C ALA A 196 7.06 7.92 9.90
N TYR A 197 6.83 7.16 10.97
CA TYR A 197 7.69 6.04 11.39
C TYR A 197 7.82 4.99 10.28
N LEU A 198 6.72 4.61 9.62
CA LEU A 198 6.75 3.68 8.49
C LEU A 198 7.55 4.22 7.31
N VAL A 199 7.42 5.51 6.99
CA VAL A 199 8.25 6.14 5.94
C VAL A 199 9.73 6.10 6.31
N HIS A 200 10.11 6.37 7.56
CA HIS A 200 11.50 6.26 7.99
C HIS A 200 12.04 4.83 7.88
N LYS A 201 11.18 3.83 8.12
CA LYS A 201 11.57 2.42 8.08
C LYS A 201 11.65 1.84 6.67
N TYR A 202 10.71 2.20 5.79
CA TYR A 202 10.54 1.57 4.48
C TYR A 202 10.72 2.51 3.29
N GLY A 203 10.78 3.83 3.50
CA GLY A 203 10.82 4.85 2.44
C GLY A 203 9.45 5.20 1.86
N LEU A 204 8.39 4.51 2.29
CA LEU A 204 6.99 4.74 1.93
C LEU A 204 6.09 4.47 3.14
N VAL A 205 4.82 4.87 3.06
CA VAL A 205 3.78 4.29 3.91
C VAL A 205 3.24 3.03 3.20
N PRO A 206 3.41 1.82 3.76
CA PRO A 206 2.79 0.60 3.21
C PRO A 206 1.27 0.70 3.16
N ASN A 207 0.62 -0.11 2.31
CA ASN A 207 -0.84 -0.22 2.22
C ASN A 207 -1.49 -0.37 3.60
N GLY A 208 -0.95 -1.29 4.42
CA GLY A 208 -1.27 -1.40 5.83
C GLY A 208 -0.11 -1.89 6.67
N GLY A 209 -0.31 -1.95 7.99
CA GLY A 209 0.72 -2.26 8.99
C GLY A 209 1.17 -3.72 9.05
N ARG A 210 1.32 -4.43 7.91
CA ARG A 210 1.75 -5.83 7.83
C ARG A 210 2.93 -6.01 6.87
N GLN A 211 3.81 -6.99 7.14
CA GLN A 211 5.02 -7.26 6.37
C GLN A 211 4.72 -7.47 4.88
N TYR A 212 3.66 -8.22 4.56
CA TYR A 212 3.23 -8.49 3.19
C TYR A 212 2.69 -7.26 2.44
N TYR A 213 2.60 -6.08 3.08
CA TYR A 213 2.31 -4.80 2.45
C TYR A 213 3.56 -3.94 2.19
N THR A 214 4.72 -4.25 2.77
CA THR A 214 5.89 -3.32 2.84
C THR A 214 6.40 -2.82 1.49
N ARG A 215 6.18 -3.53 0.39
CA ARG A 215 6.60 -3.13 -0.96
C ARG A 215 5.52 -2.39 -1.77
N ARG A 216 4.28 -2.30 -1.30
CA ARG A 216 3.18 -1.56 -1.95
C ARG A 216 2.55 -0.54 -1.01
N SER A 217 2.16 0.61 -1.54
CA SER A 217 1.59 1.71 -0.77
C SER A 217 0.06 1.75 -0.88
N GLN A 218 -0.51 2.94 -0.68
CA GLN A 218 -1.90 3.33 -0.92
C GLN A 218 -1.90 4.83 -1.30
N PRO A 219 -3.03 5.42 -1.75
CA PRO A 219 -3.07 6.83 -2.16
C PRO A 219 -2.40 7.78 -1.14
N PRO A 220 -1.41 8.60 -1.54
CA PRO A 220 -0.48 9.21 -0.59
C PRO A 220 -1.00 10.47 0.09
N LEU A 221 -1.67 10.29 1.22
CA LEU A 221 -2.35 11.36 1.95
C LEU A 221 -1.61 11.84 3.21
N LEU A 222 -0.42 11.31 3.55
CA LEU A 222 0.33 11.70 4.75
C LEU A 222 0.63 13.21 4.79
N THR A 223 1.02 13.80 3.66
CA THR A 223 1.26 15.24 3.56
C THR A 223 0.00 16.05 3.91
N GLN A 224 -1.17 15.61 3.41
CA GLN A 224 -2.44 16.25 3.72
C GLN A 224 -2.80 16.09 5.20
N MET A 225 -2.56 14.93 5.81
CA MET A 225 -2.79 14.72 7.24
C MET A 225 -1.94 15.65 8.12
N VAL A 226 -0.66 15.81 7.77
CA VAL A 226 0.23 16.75 8.48
C VAL A 226 -0.25 18.20 8.32
N GLU A 227 -0.67 18.59 7.12
CA GLU A 227 -1.23 19.93 6.89
C GLU A 227 -2.53 20.16 7.65
N LEU A 228 -3.46 19.21 7.64
CA LEU A 228 -4.70 19.26 8.42
C LEU A 228 -4.42 19.45 9.91
N PHE A 229 -3.52 18.63 10.46
CA PHE A 229 -3.14 18.70 11.87
C PHE A 229 -2.47 20.04 12.22
N TYR A 230 -1.53 20.49 11.39
CA TYR A 230 -0.82 21.75 11.58
C TYR A 230 -1.78 22.95 11.54
N ASN A 231 -2.66 23.02 10.55
CA ASN A 231 -3.65 24.10 10.43
C ASN A 231 -4.60 24.18 11.63
N ARG A 232 -4.79 23.08 12.36
CA ARG A 232 -5.65 23.02 13.54
C ARG A 232 -4.95 23.36 14.84
N THR A 233 -3.66 23.03 14.94
CA THR A 233 -2.91 23.07 16.20
C THR A 233 -1.80 24.12 16.23
N GLU A 234 -1.39 24.61 15.06
CA GLU A 234 -0.22 25.49 14.86
C GLU A 234 1.07 24.92 15.48
N ASN A 235 1.15 23.60 15.66
CA ASN A 235 2.28 22.94 16.29
C ASN A 235 3.47 22.86 15.33
N THR A 236 4.34 23.88 15.41
CA THR A 236 5.54 24.00 14.56
C THR A 236 6.60 22.94 14.85
N THR A 237 6.72 22.46 16.09
CA THR A 237 7.64 21.37 16.45
C THR A 237 7.24 20.07 15.79
N PHE A 238 5.95 19.72 15.85
CA PHE A 238 5.40 18.56 15.14
C PHE A 238 5.69 18.66 13.65
N LEU A 239 5.37 19.81 13.04
CA LEU A 239 5.60 20.02 11.61
C LEU A 239 7.09 19.85 11.24
N HIS A 240 7.99 20.49 11.98
CA HIS A 240 9.42 20.41 11.73
C HIS A 240 9.94 18.97 11.77
N ASN A 241 9.45 18.16 12.71
CA ASN A 241 9.88 16.76 12.86
C ASN A 241 9.40 15.86 11.72
N LEU A 242 8.23 16.14 11.13
CA LEU A 242 7.63 15.27 10.11
C LEU A 242 8.02 15.66 8.67
N LEU A 243 8.47 16.90 8.42
CA LEU A 243 8.87 17.36 7.09
C LEU A 243 9.84 16.40 6.35
N PRO A 244 10.88 15.83 6.99
CA PRO A 244 11.77 14.87 6.32
C PRO A 244 11.02 13.62 5.82
N ALA A 245 10.08 13.08 6.60
CA ALA A 245 9.28 11.93 6.18
C ALA A 245 8.42 12.28 4.96
N LEU A 246 7.78 13.45 4.93
CA LEU A 246 6.96 13.87 3.79
C LEU A 246 7.77 13.97 2.49
N VAL A 247 9.00 14.52 2.57
CA VAL A 247 9.89 14.60 1.40
C VAL A 247 10.36 13.22 0.96
N THR A 248 10.70 12.34 1.89
CA THR A 248 11.09 10.95 1.58
C THR A 248 9.97 10.23 0.83
N GLU A 249 8.73 10.31 1.33
CA GLU A 249 7.60 9.67 0.68
C GLU A 249 7.30 10.28 -0.69
N TYR A 250 7.31 11.62 -0.82
CA TYR A 250 7.15 12.28 -2.11
C TYR A 250 8.15 11.77 -3.14
N ASN A 251 9.42 11.65 -2.75
CA ASN A 251 10.47 11.13 -3.62
C ASN A 251 10.25 9.67 -3.99
N PHE A 252 9.77 8.83 -3.07
CA PHE A 252 9.37 7.47 -3.40
C PHE A 252 8.32 7.43 -4.51
N TRP A 253 7.27 8.25 -4.44
CA TRP A 253 6.24 8.27 -5.48
C TRP A 253 6.78 8.74 -6.83
N VAL A 254 7.57 9.82 -6.84
CA VAL A 254 8.15 10.35 -8.08
C VAL A 254 9.11 9.35 -8.73
N ASN A 255 9.93 8.65 -7.94
CA ASN A 255 11.00 7.79 -8.45
C ASN A 255 10.57 6.34 -8.71
N ASN A 256 9.61 5.82 -7.95
CA ASN A 256 9.26 4.40 -7.94
C ASN A 256 7.84 4.09 -8.42
N ARG A 257 6.97 5.11 -8.57
CA ARG A 257 5.55 4.96 -8.94
C ARG A 257 5.18 5.82 -10.13
N SER A 258 5.86 5.55 -11.24
CA SER A 258 5.62 6.22 -12.51
C SER A 258 5.82 5.26 -13.68
N ILE A 259 5.13 5.56 -14.79
CA ILE A 259 5.48 5.02 -16.09
C ILE A 259 6.49 6.00 -16.71
N PRO A 260 7.70 5.53 -17.05
CA PRO A 260 8.76 6.40 -17.58
C PRO A 260 8.25 7.27 -18.73
N PHE A 261 8.54 8.57 -18.67
CA PHE A 261 8.13 9.60 -19.64
C PHE A 261 6.63 9.94 -19.71
N PHE A 262 5.76 9.19 -19.03
CA PHE A 262 4.31 9.44 -19.08
C PHE A 262 3.76 10.06 -17.81
N GLY A 263 4.05 9.52 -16.63
CA GLY A 263 3.58 10.10 -15.38
C GLY A 263 3.30 9.09 -14.27
N PRO A 264 2.72 9.55 -13.15
CA PRO A 264 2.45 8.72 -11.98
C PRO A 264 1.50 7.55 -12.27
N ALA A 265 1.85 6.37 -11.75
CA ALA A 265 1.01 5.18 -11.85
C ALA A 265 1.22 4.30 -10.62
N TYR A 266 0.17 3.60 -10.21
CA TYR A 266 0.27 2.53 -9.22
C TYR A 266 0.98 1.34 -9.87
N THR A 267 2.14 0.95 -9.34
CA THR A 267 3.00 -0.10 -9.91
C THR A 267 3.70 -0.84 -8.79
N ALA A 268 2.94 -1.65 -8.06
CA ALA A 268 3.47 -2.52 -7.03
C ALA A 268 4.57 -3.44 -7.62
N PRO A 269 5.75 -3.53 -6.98
CA PRO A 269 6.87 -4.33 -7.48
C PRO A 269 6.69 -5.78 -7.01
N THR A 270 5.83 -6.54 -7.69
CA THR A 270 5.71 -7.99 -7.46
C THR A 270 5.27 -8.74 -8.71
N ASP A 271 5.66 -10.00 -8.79
CA ASP A 271 5.27 -10.97 -9.82
C ASP A 271 4.65 -12.25 -9.23
N THR A 272 4.22 -12.22 -7.96
CA THR A 272 3.62 -13.35 -7.25
C THR A 272 2.24 -13.00 -6.68
N PRO A 273 1.37 -14.00 -6.40
CA PRO A 273 0.09 -13.77 -5.74
C PRO A 273 0.22 -12.98 -4.43
N ARG A 274 -0.76 -12.14 -4.12
CA ARG A 274 -0.81 -11.43 -2.84
C ARG A 274 -1.05 -12.42 -1.70
N PRO A 275 -0.25 -12.42 -0.62
CA PRO A 275 -0.41 -13.40 0.46
C PRO A 275 -1.78 -13.36 1.14
N GLU A 276 -2.37 -12.17 1.29
CA GLU A 276 -3.68 -12.00 1.92
C GLU A 276 -4.88 -12.33 1.02
N ALA A 277 -4.61 -12.64 -0.26
CA ALA A 277 -5.61 -12.98 -1.29
C ALA A 277 -5.05 -14.06 -2.24
N TYR A 278 -4.27 -14.99 -1.69
CA TYR A 278 -3.40 -15.88 -2.47
C TYR A 278 -4.22 -16.78 -3.40
N ARG A 279 -5.24 -17.43 -2.85
CA ARG A 279 -6.15 -18.30 -3.63
C ARG A 279 -6.94 -17.53 -4.67
N GLU A 280 -7.41 -16.34 -4.30
CA GLU A 280 -8.19 -15.47 -5.18
C GLU A 280 -7.35 -15.06 -6.40
N ASP A 281 -6.10 -14.66 -6.18
CA ASP A 281 -5.17 -14.29 -7.25
C ASP A 281 -4.82 -15.50 -8.14
N LEU A 282 -4.63 -16.69 -7.57
CA LEU A 282 -4.42 -17.92 -8.35
C LEU A 282 -5.63 -18.27 -9.22
N ALA A 283 -6.86 -18.14 -8.70
CA ALA A 283 -8.07 -18.43 -9.46
C ALA A 283 -8.24 -17.47 -10.66
N VAL A 284 -7.83 -16.20 -10.53
CA VAL A 284 -7.79 -15.28 -11.68
C VAL A 284 -6.71 -15.70 -12.68
N ALA A 285 -5.56 -16.18 -12.17
CA ALA A 285 -4.43 -16.60 -12.99
C ALA A 285 -4.67 -17.89 -13.81
N GLU A 286 -5.71 -18.66 -13.51
CA GLU A 286 -6.17 -19.78 -14.36
C GLU A 286 -6.71 -19.31 -15.72
N ARG A 287 -7.12 -18.05 -15.83
CA ARG A 287 -7.67 -17.46 -17.06
C ARG A 287 -6.62 -16.89 -18.01
N VAL A 288 -5.35 -16.93 -17.61
CA VAL A 288 -4.23 -16.44 -18.42
C VAL A 288 -3.17 -17.52 -18.56
N THR A 289 -2.35 -17.42 -19.61
CA THR A 289 -1.19 -18.31 -19.79
C THR A 289 -0.17 -18.10 -18.67
N SER A 290 0.65 -19.11 -18.39
CA SER A 290 1.75 -19.05 -17.40
C SER A 290 2.61 -17.80 -17.57
N ASP A 291 2.95 -17.46 -18.81
CA ASP A 291 3.84 -16.36 -19.17
C ASP A 291 3.23 -14.98 -18.82
N ASN A 292 1.90 -14.89 -18.74
CA ASN A 292 1.19 -13.67 -18.40
C ASN A 292 0.88 -13.53 -16.90
N ARG A 293 1.07 -14.59 -16.10
CA ARG A 293 0.78 -14.57 -14.66
C ARG A 293 1.60 -13.53 -13.89
N PRO A 294 2.92 -13.38 -14.10
CA PRO A 294 3.72 -12.32 -13.48
C PRO A 294 3.11 -10.92 -13.66
N ALA A 295 2.72 -10.58 -14.89
CA ALA A 295 2.11 -9.29 -15.22
C ALA A 295 0.71 -9.16 -14.59
N LEU A 296 -0.08 -10.23 -14.57
CA LEU A 296 -1.38 -10.24 -13.89
C LEU A 296 -1.22 -9.94 -12.38
N TYR A 297 -0.32 -10.64 -11.69
CA TYR A 297 -0.11 -10.44 -10.26
C TYR A 297 0.37 -9.02 -9.94
N LYS A 298 1.28 -8.48 -10.75
CA LYS A 298 1.68 -7.07 -10.68
C LYS A 298 0.48 -6.13 -10.75
N ASN A 299 -0.44 -6.36 -11.69
CA ASN A 299 -1.62 -5.51 -11.88
C ASN A 299 -2.66 -5.68 -10.78
N LEU A 300 -2.85 -6.89 -10.22
CA LEU A 300 -3.69 -7.13 -9.05
C LEU A 300 -3.14 -6.40 -7.82
N ALA A 301 -1.84 -6.54 -7.54
CA ALA A 301 -1.18 -5.83 -6.45
C ALA A 301 -1.18 -4.30 -6.64
N SER A 302 -1.05 -3.82 -7.88
CA SER A 302 -1.18 -2.39 -8.20
C SER A 302 -2.62 -1.88 -8.07
N GLY A 303 -3.61 -2.73 -8.36
CA GLY A 303 -5.02 -2.47 -8.07
C GLY A 303 -5.25 -2.25 -6.57
N ALA A 304 -4.68 -3.10 -5.72
CA ALA A 304 -4.72 -2.91 -4.26
C ALA A 304 -3.95 -1.66 -3.80
N GLU A 305 -2.80 -1.34 -4.42
CA GLU A 305 -2.06 -0.10 -4.14
C GLU A 305 -2.87 1.15 -4.51
N SER A 306 -3.81 1.07 -5.45
CA SER A 306 -4.69 2.20 -5.79
C SER A 306 -5.78 2.46 -4.75
N GLY A 307 -6.09 1.49 -3.86
CA GLY A 307 -7.28 1.50 -3.00
C GLY A 307 -8.60 1.16 -3.70
N TRP A 308 -8.55 0.82 -4.99
CA TRP A 308 -9.71 0.46 -5.82
C TRP A 308 -9.62 -0.99 -6.31
N ASP A 309 -9.45 -1.94 -5.39
CA ASP A 309 -9.41 -3.38 -5.61
C ASP A 309 -10.80 -4.05 -5.44
N PHE A 310 -11.53 -4.39 -6.50
CA PHE A 310 -11.25 -4.14 -7.91
C PHE A 310 -12.36 -3.34 -8.59
N SER A 311 -11.97 -2.62 -9.64
CA SER A 311 -12.85 -1.70 -10.37
C SER A 311 -12.71 -1.88 -11.88
N THR A 312 -13.81 -1.73 -12.61
CA THR A 312 -13.82 -1.65 -14.09
C THR A 312 -12.93 -0.52 -14.62
N ARG A 313 -12.59 0.46 -13.76
CA ARG A 313 -11.57 1.50 -14.01
C ARG A 313 -10.23 0.93 -14.46
N TRP A 314 -9.86 -0.29 -14.04
CA TRP A 314 -8.57 -0.92 -14.34
C TRP A 314 -8.63 -2.05 -15.38
N LEU A 315 -9.83 -2.47 -15.76
CA LEU A 315 -10.06 -3.63 -16.63
C LEU A 315 -10.12 -3.22 -18.10
N ALA A 316 -10.11 -4.19 -19.02
CA ALA A 316 -10.37 -3.95 -20.42
C ALA A 316 -11.80 -3.42 -20.63
N HIS A 317 -11.93 -2.41 -21.50
CA HIS A 317 -13.22 -1.80 -21.88
C HIS A 317 -13.74 -2.28 -23.23
N SER A 318 -12.95 -3.07 -23.96
CA SER A 318 -13.31 -3.62 -25.26
C SER A 318 -12.58 -4.95 -25.49
N GLY A 319 -13.09 -5.74 -26.43
CA GLY A 319 -12.55 -7.06 -26.76
C GLY A 319 -13.15 -8.20 -25.93
N PRO A 320 -12.66 -9.44 -26.13
CA PRO A 320 -13.24 -10.64 -25.52
C PRO A 320 -13.16 -10.68 -23.99
N ASP A 321 -12.17 -9.99 -23.41
CA ASP A 321 -11.94 -9.98 -21.95
C ASP A 321 -12.55 -8.76 -21.24
N THR A 322 -13.47 -8.04 -21.91
CA THR A 322 -14.11 -6.83 -21.37
C THR A 322 -14.72 -7.10 -19.99
N GLY A 323 -14.34 -6.28 -19.01
CA GLY A 323 -14.85 -6.36 -17.64
C GLY A 323 -14.39 -7.59 -16.84
N GLN A 324 -13.55 -8.46 -17.40
CA GLN A 324 -12.97 -9.60 -16.68
C GLN A 324 -11.79 -9.13 -15.82
N LEU A 325 -11.70 -9.60 -14.58
CA LEU A 325 -10.58 -9.26 -13.69
C LEU A 325 -9.23 -9.71 -14.25
N SER A 326 -9.18 -10.80 -15.02
CA SER A 326 -7.97 -11.28 -15.70
C SER A 326 -7.42 -10.30 -16.75
N SER A 327 -8.20 -9.27 -17.14
CA SER A 327 -7.76 -8.19 -18.05
C SER A 327 -7.24 -6.93 -17.33
N ILE A 328 -7.08 -6.99 -16.01
CA ILE A 328 -6.58 -5.87 -15.21
C ILE A 328 -5.20 -5.40 -15.68
N SER A 329 -5.06 -4.09 -15.84
CA SER A 329 -3.86 -3.44 -16.41
C SER A 329 -3.43 -2.19 -15.64
N THR A 330 -3.72 -2.14 -14.33
CA THR A 330 -3.48 -0.97 -13.45
C THR A 330 -2.08 -0.36 -13.61
N SER A 331 -1.04 -1.18 -13.71
CA SER A 331 0.36 -0.73 -13.81
C SER A 331 0.75 -0.09 -15.15
N THR A 332 -0.14 -0.12 -16.14
CA THR A 332 0.04 0.55 -17.45
C THR A 332 -0.88 1.76 -17.62
N ILE A 333 -1.52 2.21 -16.54
CA ILE A 333 -2.47 3.31 -16.53
C ILE A 333 -1.87 4.46 -15.71
N VAL A 334 -1.67 5.61 -16.33
CA VAL A 334 -1.33 6.85 -15.61
C VAL A 334 -2.60 7.34 -14.92
N ALA A 335 -2.58 7.33 -13.59
CA ALA A 335 -3.77 7.49 -12.79
C ALA A 335 -4.03 8.97 -12.46
N VAL A 336 -5.24 9.45 -12.79
CA VAL A 336 -5.63 10.86 -12.63
C VAL A 336 -5.68 11.26 -11.15
N ASP A 337 -6.18 10.37 -10.30
CA ASP A 337 -6.26 10.56 -8.85
C ASP A 337 -4.88 10.65 -8.20
N LEU A 338 -3.97 9.72 -8.52
CA LEU A 338 -2.61 9.76 -8.01
C LEU A 338 -1.89 11.06 -8.43
N SER A 339 -2.08 11.45 -9.68
CA SER A 339 -1.49 12.70 -10.20
C SER A 339 -2.08 13.93 -9.50
N ALA A 340 -3.38 13.93 -9.20
CA ALA A 340 -4.03 15.01 -8.47
C ALA A 340 -3.55 15.08 -7.01
N ILE A 341 -3.43 13.93 -6.33
CA ILE A 341 -2.92 13.84 -4.96
C ILE A 341 -1.47 14.35 -4.91
N LEU A 342 -0.61 13.94 -5.85
CA LEU A 342 0.78 14.43 -5.90
C LEU A 342 0.85 15.93 -6.16
N CYS A 343 -0.04 16.48 -6.99
CA CYS A 343 -0.17 17.93 -7.19
C CYS A 343 -0.56 18.64 -5.90
N SER A 344 -1.55 18.10 -5.18
CA SER A 344 -1.96 18.63 -3.87
C SER A 344 -0.84 18.54 -2.84
N ASN A 345 -0.07 17.46 -2.83
CA ASN A 345 1.06 17.27 -1.92
C ASN A 345 2.19 18.24 -2.22
N GLU A 346 2.50 18.52 -3.49
CA GLU A 346 3.47 19.54 -3.88
C GLU A 346 3.04 20.92 -3.37
N ALA A 347 1.77 21.27 -3.55
CA ALA A 347 1.24 22.55 -3.07
C ALA A 347 1.24 22.65 -1.53
N ALA A 348 0.89 21.56 -0.84
CA ALA A 348 0.91 21.48 0.62
C ALA A 348 2.34 21.58 1.16
N LEU A 349 3.29 20.83 0.59
CA LEU A 349 4.71 20.90 0.97
C LEU A 349 5.25 22.32 0.82
N ALA A 350 4.91 23.04 -0.25
CA ALA A 350 5.28 24.45 -0.39
C ALA A 350 4.80 25.32 0.78
N ARG A 351 3.54 25.16 1.22
CA ARG A 351 2.98 25.87 2.36
C ARG A 351 3.64 25.47 3.68
N LEU A 352 3.85 24.17 3.89
CA LEU A 352 4.49 23.63 5.08
C LEU A 352 5.96 24.09 5.23
N PHE A 353 6.74 24.09 4.15
CA PHE A 353 8.10 24.63 4.15
C PHE A 353 8.12 26.15 4.41
N THR A 354 7.13 26.88 3.89
CA THR A 354 6.96 28.31 4.18
C THR A 354 6.70 28.54 5.67
N ALA A 355 5.82 27.73 6.27
CA ALA A 355 5.45 27.83 7.68
C ALA A 355 6.64 27.66 8.65
N VAL A 356 7.63 26.84 8.29
CA VAL A 356 8.88 26.67 9.07
C VAL A 356 10.01 27.62 8.64
N GLY A 357 9.74 28.57 7.76
CA GLY A 357 10.73 29.56 7.29
C GLY A 357 11.78 29.03 6.29
N ASN A 358 11.61 27.80 5.78
CA ASN A 358 12.53 27.21 4.82
C ASN A 358 12.17 27.62 3.38
N ARG A 359 12.76 28.74 2.95
CA ARG A 359 12.48 29.36 1.64
C ARG A 359 12.90 28.49 0.45
N SER A 360 14.02 27.78 0.53
CA SER A 360 14.50 26.94 -0.59
C SER A 360 13.58 25.73 -0.81
N GLY A 361 13.16 25.06 0.26
CA GLY A 361 12.17 23.97 0.19
C GLY A 361 10.83 24.46 -0.36
N ALA A 362 10.35 25.62 0.11
CA ALA A 362 9.11 26.22 -0.39
C ALA A 362 9.19 26.51 -1.90
N SER A 363 10.25 27.19 -2.36
CA SER A 363 10.44 27.49 -3.79
C SER A 363 10.56 26.24 -4.65
N TYR A 364 11.23 25.19 -4.16
CA TYR A 364 11.31 23.92 -4.86
C TYR A 364 9.91 23.33 -5.12
N PHE A 365 9.08 23.21 -4.07
CA PHE A 365 7.75 22.61 -4.21
C PHE A 365 6.74 23.52 -4.94
N ILE A 366 6.91 24.85 -4.91
CA ILE A 366 6.16 25.78 -5.77
C ILE A 366 6.42 25.46 -7.23
N ASN A 367 7.69 25.29 -7.63
CA ASN A 367 8.02 24.96 -9.02
C ASN A 367 7.44 23.60 -9.43
N ARG A 368 7.53 22.58 -8.56
CA ARG A 368 6.94 21.25 -8.80
C ARG A 368 5.42 21.32 -9.00
N THR A 369 4.73 22.10 -8.17
CA THR A 369 3.29 22.33 -8.29
C THR A 369 2.96 22.93 -9.65
N ILE A 370 3.67 23.98 -10.08
CA ILE A 370 3.47 24.64 -11.38
C ILE A 370 3.71 23.67 -12.55
N GLU A 371 4.80 22.91 -12.50
CA GLU A 371 5.13 21.91 -13.54
C GLU A 371 4.01 20.87 -13.69
N ARG A 372 3.53 20.31 -12.58
CA ARG A 372 2.48 19.29 -12.63
C ARG A 372 1.12 19.87 -13.00
N SER A 373 0.72 20.99 -12.41
CA SER A 373 -0.59 21.59 -12.67
C SER A 373 -0.72 22.09 -14.11
N SER A 374 0.35 22.61 -14.70
CA SER A 374 0.34 23.13 -16.08
C SER A 374 0.18 22.04 -17.15
N SER A 375 0.55 20.78 -16.84
CA SER A 375 0.39 19.64 -17.75
C SER A 375 -0.86 18.80 -17.47
N PHE A 376 -1.51 18.99 -16.32
CA PHE A 376 -2.59 18.14 -15.81
C PHE A 376 -3.76 18.01 -16.78
N ASP A 377 -4.33 19.14 -17.22
CA ASP A 377 -5.46 19.13 -18.16
C ASP A 377 -5.05 18.55 -19.52
N GLY A 378 -3.84 18.87 -20.00
CA GLY A 378 -3.32 18.29 -21.24
C GLY A 378 -3.16 16.77 -21.20
N MET A 379 -3.00 16.19 -20.01
CA MET A 379 -2.88 14.74 -19.82
C MET A 379 -4.22 14.04 -19.60
N PHE A 380 -5.13 14.65 -18.84
CA PHE A 380 -6.30 13.95 -18.31
C PHE A 380 -7.65 14.51 -18.76
N TRP A 381 -7.73 15.78 -19.17
CA TRP A 381 -9.01 16.39 -19.55
C TRP A 381 -9.54 15.80 -20.85
N ASN A 382 -10.79 15.34 -20.84
CA ASN A 382 -11.49 14.89 -22.02
C ASN A 382 -12.61 15.88 -22.37
N GLU A 383 -12.39 16.72 -23.39
CA GLU A 383 -13.36 17.75 -23.81
C GLU A 383 -14.74 17.16 -24.15
N THR A 384 -14.78 16.05 -24.89
CA THR A 384 -16.03 15.42 -25.33
C THR A 384 -16.91 14.95 -24.17
N LEU A 385 -16.28 14.43 -23.11
CA LEU A 385 -16.98 13.90 -21.93
C LEU A 385 -17.06 14.91 -20.78
N SER A 386 -16.34 16.03 -20.88
CA SER A 386 -16.24 17.05 -19.83
C SER A 386 -15.84 16.48 -18.47
N LEU A 387 -14.86 15.58 -18.46
CA LEU A 387 -14.33 14.97 -17.24
C LEU A 387 -12.86 14.59 -17.38
N TRP A 388 -12.12 14.61 -16.27
CA TRP A 388 -10.75 14.10 -16.22
C TRP A 388 -10.74 12.57 -16.19
N ARG A 389 -9.89 11.95 -17.00
CA ARG A 389 -9.79 10.50 -17.18
C ARG A 389 -8.37 10.05 -16.95
N ASP A 390 -8.21 8.79 -16.54
CA ASP A 390 -6.91 8.14 -16.58
C ASP A 390 -6.37 8.07 -18.03
N LEU A 391 -5.05 8.17 -18.17
CA LEU A 391 -4.37 7.96 -19.44
C LEU A 391 -3.92 6.50 -19.54
N ARG A 392 -4.61 5.74 -20.38
CA ARG A 392 -4.29 4.35 -20.68
C ARG A 392 -3.25 4.27 -21.78
N LEU A 393 -2.11 3.66 -21.49
CA LEU A 393 -1.06 3.49 -22.48
C LEU A 393 -1.24 2.15 -23.19
N ASN A 394 -1.37 2.18 -24.52
CA ASN A 394 -1.24 0.98 -25.34
C ASN A 394 0.25 0.62 -25.44
N LEU A 395 0.82 0.16 -24.33
CA LEU A 395 2.12 -0.49 -24.32
C LEU A 395 1.90 -1.88 -24.92
N SER A 396 1.95 -1.98 -26.25
CA SER A 396 1.96 -3.27 -26.91
C SER A 396 3.13 -4.07 -26.34
N LEU A 397 2.83 -5.17 -25.63
CA LEU A 397 3.82 -6.14 -25.14
C LEU A 397 4.62 -6.82 -26.27
N ASN A 398 4.42 -6.39 -27.52
CA ASN A 398 5.22 -6.72 -28.67
C ASN A 398 5.42 -5.44 -29.47
N GLY A 399 6.68 -5.06 -29.73
CA GLY A 399 7.05 -3.89 -30.51
C GLY A 399 6.36 -3.83 -31.87
N ARG A 400 5.17 -3.23 -31.91
CA ARG A 400 4.52 -2.73 -33.12
C ARG A 400 3.76 -1.46 -32.75
N ARG A 401 4.13 -0.43 -33.51
CA ARG A 401 3.72 0.98 -33.45
C ARG A 401 2.25 1.14 -33.06
N GLY A 402 2.00 1.94 -32.02
CA GLY A 402 0.68 2.42 -31.67
C GLY A 402 0.08 3.28 -32.79
N THR A 403 -1.21 3.11 -33.03
CA THR A 403 -2.05 4.09 -33.71
C THR A 403 -2.72 4.96 -32.66
N ARG A 404 -2.71 6.28 -32.95
CA ARG A 404 -3.27 7.36 -32.14
C ARG A 404 -4.77 7.22 -31.90
#